data_AF-A0A4Y2NSN4-F1
#
_entry.id   AF-A0A4Y2NSN4-F1
#
_cell.length_a   1.000
_cell.length_b   1.000
_cell.length_c   1.000
_cell.angle_alpha   90.00
_cell.angle_beta   90.00
_cell.angle_gamma   90.00
#
_symmetry.space_group_name_H-M   'P 1'
#
loop_
_entity.id
_entity.type
_entity.pdbx_description
1 polymer ?
#
loop_
_entity_poly.entity_id
_entity_poly.type
_entity_poly.pdbx_seq_one_letter_code
_entity_poly.pdbx_strand_id
1 'polypeptide(L)'
;MTGYFGTVNCLCIYFSASTNRWEVLLKYSPLALKKESDTRWSSRREAVTVVHKYLNKIVEALNHLALDAVSSPETKSVSVSLLKSIQTFEFVAFICFWYKTLKAIDIVSKMLQKEDIAVDVACNLLKGLAAQIEDCRGTIVNKVLEEAKQSCLDPSLKEVEKIF
;
A
#
# COMPACT_ATOMS: atom_id res chain seq x y z
N MET A 1 5.74 -16.98 -3.99
CA MET A 1 5.48 -16.00 -2.92
C MET A 1 5.66 -14.62 -3.54
N THR A 2 4.59 -13.88 -3.81
CA THR A 2 4.66 -12.50 -4.29
C THR A 2 5.06 -11.61 -3.12
N GLY A 3 6.13 -10.82 -3.25
CA GLY A 3 6.50 -9.82 -2.24
C GLY A 3 5.44 -8.73 -2.10
N TYR A 4 5.62 -7.81 -1.15
CA TYR A 4 4.67 -6.74 -0.82
C TYR A 4 4.05 -6.03 -2.03
N PHE A 5 4.87 -5.51 -2.97
CA PHE A 5 4.37 -4.81 -4.17
C PHE A 5 3.62 -5.74 -5.12
N GLY A 6 3.97 -7.02 -5.15
CA GLY A 6 3.21 -8.03 -5.88
C GLY A 6 1.79 -8.16 -5.32
N THR A 7 1.62 -8.16 -4.00
CA THR A 7 0.30 -8.19 -3.35
C THR A 7 -0.51 -6.93 -3.64
N VAL A 8 0.11 -5.74 -3.57
CA VAL A 8 -0.55 -4.46 -3.93
C VAL A 8 -1.01 -4.47 -5.39
N ASN A 9 -0.14 -4.90 -6.31
CA ASN A 9 -0.49 -5.01 -7.72
C ASN A 9 -1.62 -6.03 -7.95
N CYS A 10 -1.62 -7.17 -7.25
CA CYS A 10 -2.70 -8.14 -7.31
C CYS A 10 -4.03 -7.54 -6.84
N LEU A 11 -4.07 -6.71 -5.79
CA LEU A 11 -5.28 -5.97 -5.40
C LEU A 11 -5.76 -5.07 -6.54
N CYS A 12 -4.87 -4.28 -7.12
CA CYS A 12 -5.21 -3.34 -8.19
C CYS A 12 -5.75 -4.07 -9.42
N ILE A 13 -5.09 -5.14 -9.87
CA ILE A 13 -5.55 -5.98 -10.98
C ILE A 13 -6.88 -6.64 -10.64
N TYR A 14 -7.03 -7.15 -9.42
CA TYR A 14 -8.26 -7.76 -8.98
C TYR A 14 -9.42 -6.77 -9.13
N PHE A 15 -9.42 -5.64 -8.43
CA PHE A 15 -10.56 -4.72 -8.49
C PHE A 15 -10.77 -4.08 -9.87
N SER A 16 -9.71 -3.78 -10.63
CA SER A 16 -9.85 -3.14 -11.95
C SER A 16 -10.29 -4.08 -13.08
N ALA A 17 -10.12 -5.39 -12.94
CA ALA A 17 -10.48 -6.36 -13.97
C ALA A 17 -11.99 -6.69 -14.02
N SER A 18 -12.84 -6.06 -13.20
CA SER A 18 -14.30 -6.27 -13.25
C SER A 18 -15.05 -5.05 -12.71
N THR A 19 -16.00 -4.54 -13.50
CA THR A 19 -16.89 -3.44 -13.10
C THR A 19 -17.65 -3.75 -11.82
N ASN A 20 -18.13 -4.99 -11.63
CA ASN A 20 -18.84 -5.38 -10.40
C ASN A 20 -17.91 -5.29 -9.17
N ARG A 21 -16.70 -5.87 -9.25
CA ARG A 21 -15.74 -5.81 -8.12
C ARG A 21 -15.30 -4.37 -7.85
N TRP A 22 -15.15 -3.58 -8.90
CA TRP A 22 -14.87 -2.16 -8.82
C TRP A 22 -15.96 -1.39 -8.06
N GLU A 23 -17.23 -1.59 -8.43
CA GLU A 23 -18.38 -0.98 -7.77
C GLU A 23 -18.48 -1.40 -6.30
N VAL A 24 -18.21 -2.67 -6.00
CA VAL A 24 -18.13 -3.14 -4.62
C VAL A 24 -17.06 -2.36 -3.86
N LEU A 25 -15.84 -2.22 -4.38
CA LEU A 25 -14.79 -1.43 -3.72
C LEU A 25 -15.21 0.01 -3.47
N LEU A 26 -15.87 0.65 -4.45
CA LEU A 26 -16.28 2.05 -4.33
C LEU A 26 -17.37 2.29 -3.27
N LYS A 27 -18.13 1.27 -2.87
CA LYS A 27 -19.04 1.36 -1.71
C LYS A 27 -18.29 1.56 -0.39
N TYR A 28 -17.03 1.11 -0.32
CA TYR A 28 -16.23 1.12 0.90
C TYR A 28 -15.07 2.13 0.87
N SER A 29 -14.52 2.44 -0.31
CA SER A 29 -13.42 3.40 -0.49
C SER A 29 -13.78 4.50 -1.50
N PRO A 30 -13.77 5.79 -1.14
CA PRO A 30 -13.99 6.88 -2.08
C PRO A 30 -12.82 7.06 -3.07
N LEU A 31 -11.65 6.45 -2.81
CA LEU A 31 -10.51 6.46 -3.73
C LEU A 31 -10.38 5.12 -4.45
N ALA A 32 -10.23 5.25 -5.77
CA ALA A 32 -10.02 4.22 -6.77
C ALA A 32 -8.66 3.53 -6.62
N LEU A 33 -8.64 2.20 -6.44
CA LEU A 33 -7.42 1.38 -6.60
C LEU A 33 -7.08 1.25 -8.10
N LYS A 34 -6.24 2.15 -8.61
CA LYS A 34 -5.80 2.10 -10.00
C LYS A 34 -4.66 1.11 -10.19
N LYS A 35 -4.61 0.47 -11.36
CA LYS A 35 -3.48 -0.37 -11.76
C LYS A 35 -2.18 0.43 -11.65
N GLU A 36 -1.16 -0.18 -11.06
CA GLU A 36 0.18 0.40 -11.02
C GLU A 36 0.77 0.46 -12.42
N SER A 37 1.39 1.59 -12.76
CA SER A 37 2.23 1.72 -13.95
C SER A 37 3.67 1.41 -13.57
N ASP A 38 4.28 0.39 -14.17
CA ASP A 38 5.67 0.00 -13.91
C ASP A 38 6.67 1.14 -14.13
N THR A 39 6.34 2.04 -15.06
CA THR A 39 7.17 3.19 -15.46
C THR A 39 6.99 4.44 -14.60
N ARG A 40 6.03 4.50 -13.67
CA ARG A 40 5.71 5.74 -12.93
C ARG A 40 5.63 5.50 -11.42
N TRP A 41 6.65 5.97 -10.71
CA TRP A 41 6.71 5.94 -9.24
C TRP A 41 5.50 6.59 -8.55
N SER A 42 4.92 7.61 -9.19
CA SER A 42 3.69 8.28 -8.74
C SER A 42 2.49 7.33 -8.68
N SER A 43 2.36 6.41 -9.64
CA SER A 43 1.28 5.42 -9.66
C SER A 43 1.40 4.43 -8.50
N ARG A 44 2.62 3.97 -8.19
CA ARG A 44 2.89 3.17 -6.98
C ARG A 44 2.55 3.93 -5.71
N ARG A 45 2.94 5.21 -5.63
CA ARG A 45 2.60 6.09 -4.50
C ARG A 45 1.09 6.19 -4.30
N GLU A 46 0.32 6.36 -5.37
CA GLU A 46 -1.14 6.40 -5.33
C GLU A 46 -1.73 5.08 -4.82
N ALA A 47 -1.33 3.94 -5.37
CA ALA A 47 -1.81 2.63 -4.94
C ALA A 47 -1.52 2.38 -3.45
N VAL A 48 -0.28 2.61 -3.02
CA VAL A 48 0.12 2.54 -1.60
C VAL A 48 -0.67 3.52 -0.73
N THR A 49 -0.98 4.72 -1.22
CA THR A 49 -1.84 5.67 -0.48
C THR A 49 -3.23 5.10 -0.24
N VAL A 50 -3.85 4.53 -1.27
CA VAL A 50 -5.21 4.00 -1.19
C VAL A 50 -5.23 2.77 -0.29
N VAL A 51 -4.30 1.84 -0.45
CA VAL A 51 -4.22 0.65 0.41
C VAL A 51 -3.98 1.03 1.87
N HIS A 52 -3.07 1.97 2.17
CA HIS A 52 -2.83 2.41 3.55
C HIS A 52 -4.07 3.05 4.19
N LYS A 53 -4.70 4.00 3.48
CA LYS A 53 -5.84 4.75 4.03
C LYS A 53 -7.11 3.93 4.16
N TYR A 54 -7.31 2.95 3.28
CA TYR A 54 -8.56 2.21 3.15
C TYR A 54 -8.38 0.71 3.38
N LEU A 55 -7.33 0.28 4.08
CA LEU A 55 -7.05 -1.14 4.32
C LEU A 55 -8.28 -1.88 4.87
N ASN A 56 -8.92 -1.32 5.89
CA ASN A 56 -10.12 -1.89 6.52
C ASN A 56 -11.28 -2.03 5.52
N LYS A 57 -11.44 -1.05 4.65
CA LYS A 57 -12.48 -0.98 3.62
C LYS A 57 -12.22 -1.95 2.47
N ILE A 58 -10.95 -2.16 2.13
CA ILE A 58 -10.53 -3.20 1.18
C ILE A 58 -10.81 -4.59 1.78
N VAL A 59 -10.51 -4.80 3.06
CA VAL A 59 -10.83 -6.05 3.78
C VAL A 59 -12.34 -6.32 3.79
N GLU A 60 -13.16 -5.31 4.12
CA GLU A 60 -14.63 -5.40 4.05
C GLU A 60 -15.11 -5.80 2.63
N ALA A 61 -14.59 -5.13 1.59
CA ALA A 61 -14.94 -5.42 0.19
C ALA A 61 -14.55 -6.85 -0.24
N LEU A 62 -13.36 -7.32 0.16
CA LEU A 62 -12.92 -8.69 -0.14
C LEU A 62 -13.75 -9.73 0.62
N ASN A 63 -14.11 -9.48 1.88
CA ASN A 63 -15.00 -10.36 2.63
C ASN A 63 -16.39 -10.45 1.99
N HIS A 64 -16.94 -9.33 1.54
CA HIS A 64 -18.20 -9.31 0.80
C HIS A 64 -18.11 -10.20 -0.46
N LEU A 65 -17.06 -10.03 -1.28
CA LEU A 65 -16.86 -10.85 -2.48
C LEU A 65 -16.55 -12.33 -2.19
N ALA A 66 -15.96 -12.64 -1.04
CA ALA A 66 -15.69 -14.01 -0.62
C ALA A 66 -16.96 -14.76 -0.19
N LEU A 67 -17.93 -14.04 0.40
CA LEU A 67 -19.15 -14.61 0.97
C LEU A 67 -20.38 -14.47 0.06
N ASP A 68 -20.33 -13.59 -0.94
CA ASP A 68 -21.43 -13.34 -1.86
C ASP A 68 -21.83 -14.62 -2.63
N ALA A 69 -23.09 -15.03 -2.50
CA ALA A 69 -23.62 -16.24 -3.14
C ALA A 69 -23.50 -16.19 -4.67
N VAL A 70 -23.58 -14.99 -5.26
CA VAL A 70 -23.58 -14.77 -6.72
C VAL A 70 -22.16 -14.76 -7.30
N SER A 71 -21.15 -14.53 -6.47
CA SER A 71 -19.75 -14.50 -6.90
C SER A 71 -19.25 -15.88 -7.36
N SER A 72 -18.45 -15.91 -8.44
CA SER A 72 -17.89 -17.13 -9.00
C SER A 72 -16.92 -17.83 -8.04
N PRO A 73 -16.71 -19.15 -8.16
CA PRO A 73 -15.71 -19.87 -7.35
C PRO A 73 -14.32 -19.25 -7.40
N GLU A 74 -13.90 -18.77 -8.58
CA GLU A 74 -12.61 -18.10 -8.78
C GLU A 74 -12.57 -16.76 -8.04
N THR A 75 -13.63 -15.96 -8.14
CA THR A 75 -13.76 -14.67 -7.46
C THR A 75 -13.62 -14.84 -5.94
N LYS A 76 -14.31 -15.84 -5.39
CA LYS A 76 -14.25 -16.19 -3.95
C LYS A 76 -12.85 -16.65 -3.54
N SER A 77 -12.27 -17.58 -4.30
CA SER A 77 -10.94 -18.12 -4.02
C SER A 77 -9.87 -17.01 -4.00
N VAL A 78 -9.89 -16.12 -5.00
CA VAL A 78 -8.94 -14.99 -5.07
C VAL A 78 -9.18 -13.99 -3.94
N SER A 79 -10.44 -13.69 -3.57
CA SER A 79 -10.74 -12.84 -2.40
C SER A 79 -10.13 -13.39 -1.11
N VAL A 80 -10.32 -14.69 -0.86
CA VAL A 80 -9.77 -15.37 0.32
C VAL A 80 -8.24 -15.35 0.30
N SER A 81 -7.61 -15.56 -0.86
CA SER A 81 -6.16 -15.50 -1.00
C SER A 81 -5.61 -14.09 -0.73
N LEU A 82 -6.30 -13.05 -1.23
CA LEU A 82 -5.91 -11.66 -1.01
C LEU A 82 -6.08 -11.25 0.46
N LEU A 83 -7.17 -11.65 1.12
CA LEU A 83 -7.38 -11.45 2.55
C LEU A 83 -6.22 -12.01 3.38
N LYS A 84 -5.84 -13.27 3.13
CA LYS A 84 -4.69 -13.91 3.79
C LYS A 84 -3.37 -13.17 3.56
N SER A 85 -3.22 -12.52 2.40
CA SER A 85 -2.00 -11.81 2.03
C SER A 85 -1.89 -10.41 2.65
N ILE A 86 -3.02 -9.73 2.86
CA ILE A 86 -3.05 -8.34 3.38
C ILE A 86 -3.31 -8.25 4.88
N GLN A 87 -3.84 -9.30 5.49
CA GLN A 87 -4.09 -9.39 6.93
C GLN A 87 -2.91 -10.06 7.66
N THR A 88 -1.68 -9.73 7.27
CA THR A 88 -0.48 -10.14 7.99
C THR A 88 0.17 -8.91 8.61
N PHE A 89 0.78 -9.08 9.79
CA PHE A 89 1.53 -7.99 10.42
C PHE A 89 2.62 -7.45 9.50
N GLU A 90 3.32 -8.33 8.78
CA GLU A 90 4.33 -7.98 7.80
C GLU A 90 3.78 -7.05 6.70
N PHE A 91 2.62 -7.37 6.11
CA PHE A 91 2.00 -6.51 5.11
C PHE A 91 1.61 -5.16 5.68
N VAL A 92 1.04 -5.14 6.89
CA VAL A 92 0.64 -3.90 7.59
C VAL A 92 1.87 -3.03 7.92
N ALA A 93 2.97 -3.63 8.36
CA ALA A 93 4.23 -2.90 8.58
C ALA A 93 4.77 -2.34 7.26
N PHE A 94 4.79 -3.14 6.18
CA PHE A 94 5.28 -2.67 4.89
C PHE A 94 4.42 -1.55 4.29
N ILE A 95 3.08 -1.61 4.40
CA ILE A 95 2.22 -0.53 3.88
C ILE A 95 2.48 0.78 4.63
N CYS A 96 2.66 0.75 5.96
CA CYS A 96 3.02 1.92 6.76
C CYS A 96 4.42 2.46 6.39
N PHE A 97 5.40 1.58 6.18
CA PHE A 97 6.74 1.95 5.73
C PHE A 97 6.70 2.62 4.35
N TRP A 98 6.14 1.95 3.36
CA TRP A 98 6.10 2.45 1.99
C TRP A 98 5.23 3.70 1.85
N TYR A 99 4.17 3.84 2.63
CA TYR A 99 3.36 5.06 2.67
C TYR A 99 4.20 6.30 3.01
N LYS A 100 5.11 6.19 3.99
CA LYS A 100 6.01 7.28 4.41
C LYS A 100 7.15 7.48 3.42
N THR A 101 7.84 6.40 3.06
CA THR A 101 9.01 6.45 2.17
C THR A 101 8.65 6.96 0.78
N LEU A 102 7.57 6.45 0.18
CA LEU A 102 7.14 6.92 -1.15
C LEU A 102 6.63 8.36 -1.12
N LYS A 103 6.11 8.86 0.00
CA LYS A 103 5.72 10.27 0.12
C LYS A 103 6.93 11.19 0.00
N ALA A 104 8.03 10.89 0.71
CA ALA A 104 9.26 11.68 0.63
C ALA A 104 9.84 11.67 -0.80
N ILE A 105 9.89 10.48 -1.42
CA ILE A 105 10.39 10.31 -2.79
C ILE A 105 9.50 11.08 -3.80
N ASP A 106 8.17 10.98 -3.68
CA ASP A 106 7.22 11.64 -4.59
C ASP A 106 7.34 13.17 -4.52
N ILE A 107 7.51 13.75 -3.32
CA ILE A 107 7.71 15.19 -3.14
C ILE A 107 8.97 15.65 -3.89
N VAL A 108 10.10 14.98 -3.67
CA VAL A 108 11.36 15.34 -4.31
C VAL A 108 11.30 15.11 -5.82
N SER A 109 10.71 14.01 -6.27
CA SER A 109 10.52 13.73 -7.70
C SER A 109 9.70 14.82 -8.40
N LYS A 110 8.62 15.31 -7.79
CA LYS A 110 7.82 16.42 -8.32
C LYS A 110 8.58 17.74 -8.35
N MET A 111 9.41 18.01 -7.33
CA MET A 111 10.25 19.21 -7.32
C MET A 111 11.30 19.18 -8.44
N LEU A 112 11.93 18.01 -8.66
CA LEU A 112 12.92 17.81 -9.72
C LEU A 112 12.34 17.90 -11.13
N GLN A 113 11.03 17.72 -11.30
CA GLN A 113 10.35 17.84 -12.60
C GLN A 113 9.96 19.29 -12.95
N LYS A 114 10.22 20.27 -12.08
CA LYS A 114 9.99 21.68 -12.40
C LYS A 114 10.98 22.16 -13.46
N GLU A 115 10.47 22.83 -14.49
CA GLU A 115 11.27 23.28 -15.65
C GLU A 115 12.35 24.31 -15.26
N ASP A 116 12.13 25.05 -14.17
CA ASP A 116 12.97 26.14 -13.69
C ASP A 116 13.90 25.77 -12.53
N ILE A 117 14.08 24.47 -12.25
CA ILE A 117 14.92 24.05 -11.13
C ILE A 117 16.41 24.29 -11.39
N ALA A 118 17.04 25.06 -10.51
CA ALA A 118 18.49 25.23 -10.53
C ALA A 118 19.21 23.94 -10.10
N VAL A 119 20.35 23.64 -10.72
CA VAL A 119 21.10 22.38 -10.51
C VAL A 119 21.55 22.23 -9.06
N ASP A 120 21.97 23.30 -8.41
CA ASP A 120 22.37 23.32 -7.00
C ASP A 120 21.19 23.01 -6.08
N VAL A 121 20.00 23.55 -6.38
CA VAL A 121 18.76 23.23 -5.66
C VAL A 121 18.40 21.75 -5.83
N ALA A 122 18.48 21.22 -7.06
CA ALA A 122 18.24 19.80 -7.34
C ALA A 122 19.21 18.90 -6.55
N CYS A 123 20.49 19.25 -6.50
CA CYS A 123 21.49 18.54 -5.70
C CYS A 123 21.14 18.54 -4.21
N ASN A 124 20.71 19.68 -3.68
CA ASN A 124 20.34 19.81 -2.27
C ASN A 124 19.09 19.00 -1.92
N LEU A 125 18.09 18.97 -2.81
CA LEU A 125 16.90 18.12 -2.63
C LEU A 125 17.25 16.64 -2.57
N LEU A 126 18.12 16.17 -3.47
CA LEU A 126 18.57 14.76 -3.48
C LEU A 126 19.38 14.42 -2.23
N LYS A 127 20.30 15.30 -1.80
CA LYS A 127 21.05 15.13 -0.54
C LYS A 127 20.11 15.10 0.67
N GLY A 128 19.13 15.99 0.71
CA GLY A 128 18.11 16.02 1.76
C GLY A 128 17.29 14.73 1.81
N LEU A 129 16.86 14.21 0.66
CA LEU A 129 16.17 12.93 0.57
C LEU A 129 17.03 11.77 1.07
N ALA A 130 18.30 11.71 0.65
CA ALA A 130 19.22 10.68 1.08
C ALA A 130 19.42 10.71 2.60
N ALA A 131 19.63 11.89 3.18
CA ALA A 131 19.76 12.07 4.63
C ALA A 131 18.49 11.66 5.38
N GLN A 132 17.30 11.99 4.85
CA GLN A 132 16.02 11.55 5.43
C GLN A 132 15.87 10.02 5.40
N ILE A 133 16.25 9.37 4.30
CA ILE A 133 16.19 7.90 4.19
C ILE A 133 17.19 7.25 5.16
N GLU A 134 18.39 7.81 5.29
CA GLU A 134 19.43 7.36 6.22
C GLU A 134 18.95 7.46 7.68
N ASP A 135 18.41 8.62 8.09
CA ASP A 135 17.85 8.85 9.43
C ASP A 135 16.64 7.93 9.71
N CYS A 136 15.79 7.74 8.69
CA CYS A 136 14.68 6.81 8.77
C CYS A 136 15.16 5.39 9.07
N ARG A 137 16.31 4.92 8.56
CA ARG A 137 16.78 3.54 8.81
C ARG A 137 16.82 3.16 10.29
N GLY A 138 17.17 4.09 11.18
CA GLY A 138 17.24 3.85 12.63
C GLY A 138 15.92 4.01 13.37
N THR A 139 15.05 4.94 12.94
CA THR A 139 13.83 5.32 13.71
C THR A 139 12.52 4.86 13.07
N ILE A 140 12.51 4.63 11.75
CA ILE A 140 11.29 4.32 11.01
C ILE A 140 10.76 2.94 11.35
N VAL A 141 11.64 1.96 11.62
CA VAL A 141 11.24 0.59 11.94
C VAL A 141 10.35 0.60 13.17
N ASN A 142 10.82 1.13 14.29
CA ASN A 142 10.02 1.22 15.51
C ASN A 142 8.72 2.01 15.31
N LYS A 143 8.79 3.17 14.64
CA LYS A 143 7.59 3.99 14.35
C LYS A 143 6.57 3.24 13.48
N VAL A 144 7.03 2.48 12.49
CA VAL A 144 6.18 1.69 11.59
C VAL A 144 5.60 0.49 12.31
N LEU A 145 6.38 -0.19 13.15
CA LEU A 145 5.91 -1.32 13.95
C LEU A 145 4.81 -0.88 14.91
N GLU A 146 4.99 0.25 15.60
CA GLU A 146 3.96 0.79 16.50
C GLU A 146 2.69 1.24 15.75
N GLU A 147 2.83 1.89 14.59
CA GLU A 147 1.68 2.23 13.74
C GLU A 147 0.97 0.98 13.20
N ALA A 148 1.73 -0.05 12.84
CA ALA A 148 1.19 -1.32 12.36
C ALA A 148 0.42 -2.05 13.48
N LYS A 149 0.94 -2.04 14.71
CA LYS A 149 0.24 -2.59 15.89
C LYS A 149 -1.10 -1.89 16.15
N GLN A 150 -1.19 -0.59 15.90
CA GLN A 150 -2.42 0.19 16.05
C GLN A 150 -3.38 -0.03 14.87
N SER A 151 -2.84 -0.24 13.67
CA SER A 151 -3.61 -0.44 12.43
C SER A 151 -4.07 -1.89 12.22
N CYS A 152 -3.47 -2.85 12.92
CA CYS A 152 -3.88 -4.26 12.85
C CYS A 152 -5.31 -4.43 13.38
N LEU A 153 -6.17 -4.93 12.48
CA LEU A 153 -7.57 -5.24 12.75
C LEU A 153 -7.76 -6.43 13.70
N ASP A 154 -6.80 -7.34 13.74
CA ASP A 154 -6.83 -8.55 14.58
C ASP A 154 -5.81 -8.43 15.72
N PRO A 155 -6.26 -8.43 16.99
CA PRO A 155 -5.37 -8.42 18.15
C PRO A 155 -4.37 -9.59 18.19
N SER A 156 -4.70 -10.75 17.59
CA SER A 156 -3.85 -11.94 17.59
C SER A 156 -2.61 -11.81 16.68
N LEU A 157 -2.65 -10.92 15.69
CA LEU A 157 -1.51 -10.64 14.80
C LEU A 157 -0.39 -9.85 15.51
N LYS A 158 -0.65 -9.32 16.72
CA LYS A 158 0.32 -8.58 17.52
C LYS A 158 1.36 -9.49 18.21
N GLU A 159 1.11 -10.79 18.30
CA GLU A 159 1.98 -11.76 19.00
C GLU A 159 3.10 -12.36 18.12
N VAL A 160 3.16 -12.05 16.81
CA VAL A 160 4.17 -12.59 15.87
C VAL A 160 5.56 -11.94 16.08
N GLU A 161 5.71 -11.14 17.14
CA GLU A 161 6.90 -10.38 17.55
C GLU A 161 8.14 -11.26 17.88
N LYS A 162 8.02 -12.59 17.90
CA LYS A 162 9.14 -13.49 18.28
C LYS A 162 10.03 -13.97 17.12
N ILE A 163 9.78 -13.58 15.88
CA ILE A 163 10.50 -14.11 14.71
C ILE A 163 11.31 -13.04 13.95
N PHE A 164 11.22 -11.76 14.34
CA PHE A 164 12.03 -10.68 13.77
C PHE A 164 13.05 -10.15 14.77
#